data_AF-A0A964A4C6-F1
#
_entry.id   AF-A0A964A4C6-F1
#
_cell.length_a   1.000
_cell.length_b   1.000
_cell.length_c   1.000
_cell.angle_alpha   90.00
_cell.angle_beta   90.00
_cell.angle_gamma   90.00
#
_symmetry.space_group_name_H-M   'P 1'
#
loop_
_entity.id
_entity.type
_entity.pdbx_description
1 polymer ?
#
loop_
_entity_poly.entity_id
_entity_poly.type
_entity_poly.pdbx_seq_one_letter_code
_entity_poly.pdbx_strand_id
1 'polypeptide(L)'
;MIDKALITLRSEANAYLSLKNGVTEDKIVLSNVATENGGWAIPEDKLGMSLVKVEEERVFKDQKMAHRNSKGQFDFYNPELKFNLYVLVTANFPNGDTDATSSKYTEGLKQLSHIITFFQQKHVFTPANTPTMAASELEKLIVELYYYGFEQQDNLWTVIGAKYLPSVLYRVRVVRVQEAAVKEQGPPISDISLNLLGS
;
A
#
# COMPACT_ATOMS: atom_id res chain seq x y z
N MET A 1 5.93 -6.87 -6.38
CA MET A 1 4.65 -6.68 -5.66
C MET A 1 4.41 -5.27 -5.11
N ILE A 2 5.23 -4.74 -4.18
CA ILE A 2 4.97 -3.42 -3.54
C ILE A 2 5.02 -2.29 -4.59
N ASP A 3 6.03 -2.35 -5.46
CA ASP A 3 6.19 -1.51 -6.64
C ASP A 3 4.92 -1.53 -7.51
N LYS A 4 4.41 -2.73 -7.85
CA LYS A 4 3.22 -2.90 -8.68
C LYS A 4 1.95 -2.35 -8.02
N ALA A 5 1.83 -2.48 -6.71
CA ALA A 5 0.70 -1.93 -5.97
C ALA A 5 0.67 -0.40 -6.08
N LEU A 6 1.80 0.27 -5.79
CA LEU A 6 1.88 1.73 -5.88
C LEU A 6 1.77 2.23 -7.32
N ILE A 7 2.36 1.54 -8.29
CA ILE A 7 2.24 1.88 -9.72
C ILE A 7 0.77 1.79 -10.17
N THR A 8 0.06 0.72 -9.78
CA THR A 8 -1.37 0.55 -10.10
C THR A 8 -2.20 1.69 -9.50
N LEU A 9 -2.04 1.95 -8.20
CA LEU A 9 -2.81 3.01 -7.52
C LEU A 9 -2.51 4.39 -8.10
N ARG A 10 -1.24 4.72 -8.38
CA ARG A 10 -0.86 5.96 -9.06
C ARG A 10 -1.53 6.06 -10.43
N SER A 11 -1.46 5.01 -11.23
CA SER A 11 -1.96 5.04 -12.62
C SER A 11 -3.46 5.26 -12.67
N GLU A 12 -4.21 4.54 -11.83
CA GLU A 12 -5.67 4.68 -11.73
C GLU A 12 -6.06 6.07 -11.20
N ALA A 13 -5.36 6.58 -10.18
CA ALA A 13 -5.62 7.90 -9.63
C ALA A 13 -5.26 9.02 -10.63
N ASN A 14 -4.16 8.91 -11.38
CA ASN A 14 -3.83 9.85 -12.45
C ASN A 14 -4.86 9.82 -13.56
N ALA A 15 -5.32 8.65 -14.00
CA ALA A 15 -6.39 8.55 -15.00
C ALA A 15 -7.67 9.27 -14.56
N TYR A 16 -8.06 9.11 -13.28
CA TYR A 16 -9.18 9.85 -12.70
C TYR A 16 -8.95 11.37 -12.69
N LEU A 17 -7.77 11.82 -12.23
CA LEU A 17 -7.44 13.24 -12.17
C LEU A 17 -7.38 13.88 -13.56
N SER A 18 -6.86 13.18 -14.57
CA SER A 18 -6.80 13.67 -15.94
C SER A 18 -8.19 13.95 -16.49
N LEU A 19 -9.16 13.06 -16.23
CA LEU A 19 -10.57 13.26 -16.58
C LEU A 19 -11.20 14.42 -15.80
N LYS A 20 -10.89 14.54 -14.51
CA LYS A 20 -11.50 15.54 -13.63
C LYS A 20 -10.96 16.96 -13.88
N ASN A 21 -9.67 17.08 -14.17
CA ASN A 21 -8.97 18.33 -14.35
C ASN A 21 -8.92 18.77 -15.83
N GLY A 22 -9.22 17.88 -16.78
CA GLY A 22 -9.15 18.18 -18.21
C GLY A 22 -7.72 18.33 -18.74
N VAL A 23 -6.72 17.77 -18.04
CA VAL A 23 -5.30 17.82 -18.41
C VAL A 23 -4.76 16.41 -18.58
N THR A 24 -3.84 16.20 -19.52
CA THR A 24 -3.21 14.89 -19.77
C THR A 24 -1.95 14.67 -18.95
N GLU A 25 -1.46 15.70 -18.27
CA GLU A 25 -0.28 15.62 -17.44
C GLU A 25 -0.57 14.88 -16.13
N ASP A 26 0.23 13.85 -15.83
CA ASP A 26 0.20 13.15 -14.54
C ASP A 26 0.41 14.13 -13.39
N LYS A 27 -0.56 14.21 -12.47
CA LYS A 27 -0.45 15.04 -11.26
C LYS A 27 0.16 14.32 -10.08
N ILE A 28 0.12 13.00 -10.06
CA ILE A 28 0.68 12.16 -9.02
C ILE A 28 1.98 11.52 -9.50
N VAL A 29 3.02 11.64 -8.69
CA VAL A 29 4.30 10.96 -8.88
C VAL A 29 4.57 9.98 -7.74
N LEU A 30 5.22 8.85 -8.04
CA LEU A 30 5.85 8.04 -6.98
C LEU A 30 7.17 8.71 -6.63
N SER A 31 7.33 9.11 -5.38
CA SER A 31 8.55 9.77 -4.91
C SER A 31 8.73 9.52 -3.41
N ASN A 32 9.92 9.80 -2.91
CA ASN A 32 10.11 10.06 -1.50
C ASN A 32 9.45 11.40 -1.14
N VAL A 33 9.19 11.62 0.14
CA VAL A 33 8.68 12.93 0.62
C VAL A 33 9.82 13.95 0.68
N ALA A 34 10.98 13.53 1.20
CA ALA A 34 12.14 14.39 1.44
C ALA A 34 13.35 14.00 0.57
N THR A 35 14.19 14.99 0.32
CA THR A 35 15.57 14.84 -0.18
C THR A 35 16.53 14.68 1.00
N GLU A 36 17.76 14.24 0.73
CA GLU A 36 18.82 14.10 1.76
C GLU A 36 19.13 15.41 2.49
N ASN A 37 18.83 16.56 1.89
CA ASN A 37 19.08 17.90 2.46
C ASN A 37 17.86 18.47 3.21
N GLY A 38 16.80 17.69 3.42
CA GLY A 38 15.58 18.12 4.13
C GLY A 38 14.62 19.00 3.32
N GLY A 39 14.88 19.18 2.02
CA GLY A 39 13.92 19.74 1.07
C GLY A 39 12.91 18.70 0.58
N TRP A 40 11.85 19.12 -0.12
CA TRP A 40 10.86 18.20 -0.69
C TRP A 40 11.40 17.51 -1.96
N ALA A 41 11.26 16.18 -2.03
CA ALA A 41 11.59 15.40 -3.23
C ALA A 41 10.41 15.32 -4.22
N ILE A 42 9.24 15.75 -3.79
CA ILE A 42 8.04 15.87 -4.63
C ILE A 42 8.20 17.14 -5.47
N PRO A 43 8.08 17.10 -6.81
CA PRO A 43 8.12 18.30 -7.64
C PRO A 43 7.02 19.29 -7.26
N GLU A 44 7.23 20.58 -7.52
CA GLU A 44 6.18 21.58 -7.33
C GLU A 44 4.97 21.32 -8.24
N ASP A 45 3.79 21.75 -7.79
CA ASP A 45 2.50 21.61 -8.48
C ASP A 45 2.10 20.14 -8.75
N LYS A 46 2.59 19.23 -7.90
CA LYS A 46 2.33 17.79 -7.95
C LYS A 46 1.91 17.23 -6.59
N LEU A 47 1.24 16.09 -6.66
CA LEU A 47 1.03 15.19 -5.54
C LEU A 47 2.13 14.12 -5.52
N GLY A 48 2.73 13.89 -4.36
CA GLY A 48 3.65 12.77 -4.14
C GLY A 48 2.94 11.61 -3.45
N MET A 49 2.98 10.42 -4.03
CA MET A 49 2.53 9.17 -3.43
C MET A 49 3.75 8.40 -2.92
N SER A 50 3.91 8.36 -1.60
CA SER A 50 5.09 7.82 -0.91
C SER A 50 4.72 6.62 -0.03
N LEU A 51 5.52 5.56 -0.04
CA LEU A 51 5.41 4.49 0.96
C LEU A 51 6.15 4.92 2.24
N VAL A 52 5.44 5.06 3.35
CA VAL A 52 6.04 5.53 4.62
C VAL A 52 6.20 4.43 5.67
N LYS A 53 5.45 3.34 5.54
CA LYS A 53 5.56 2.18 6.45
C LYS A 53 5.02 0.91 5.79
N VAL A 54 5.61 -0.23 6.13
CA VAL A 54 5.15 -1.56 5.74
C VAL A 54 4.92 -2.37 7.01
N GLU A 55 3.76 -3.00 7.11
CA GLU A 55 3.44 -3.92 8.20
C GLU A 55 3.01 -5.27 7.63
N GLU A 56 3.51 -6.35 8.21
CA GLU A 56 3.00 -7.70 7.95
C GLU A 56 1.72 -7.91 8.75
N GLU A 57 0.64 -8.32 8.08
CA GLU A 57 -0.58 -8.76 8.75
C GLU A 57 -0.38 -10.21 9.19
N ARG A 58 0.11 -10.38 10.42
CA ARG A 58 0.29 -11.70 11.03
C ARG A 58 -1.06 -12.28 11.40
N VAL A 59 -1.54 -13.21 10.58
CA VAL A 59 -2.62 -14.10 11.01
C VAL A 59 -1.99 -15.15 11.93
N PHE A 60 -2.22 -15.03 13.24
CA PHE A 60 -1.95 -16.10 14.21
C PHE A 60 -2.91 -17.27 13.91
N LYS A 61 -2.60 -18.05 12.88
CA LYS A 61 -3.14 -19.39 12.71
C LYS A 61 -1.93 -20.30 12.55
N ASP A 62 -1.80 -21.21 13.51
CA ASP A 62 -0.88 -22.35 13.50
C ASP A 62 -0.71 -22.92 12.09
N GLN A 63 0.41 -22.65 11.42
CA GLN A 63 0.59 -23.14 10.05
C GLN A 63 2.02 -23.60 9.78
N LYS A 64 2.29 -24.84 10.21
CA LYS A 64 2.61 -25.85 9.20
C LYS A 64 1.28 -26.36 8.64
N MET A 65 0.79 -25.72 7.57
CA MET A 65 -0.45 -26.15 6.92
C MET A 65 -0.15 -27.40 6.10
N ALA A 66 -0.24 -28.56 6.76
CA ALA A 66 -0.08 -29.86 6.13
C ALA A 66 -1.33 -30.15 5.28
N HIS A 67 -1.24 -29.99 3.97
CA HIS A 67 -2.32 -30.36 3.05
C HIS A 67 -2.10 -31.77 2.52
N ARG A 68 -3.11 -32.64 2.67
CA ARG A 68 -3.04 -33.99 2.13
C ARG A 68 -3.30 -33.94 0.62
N ASN A 69 -2.29 -34.30 -0.17
CA ASN A 69 -2.42 -34.35 -1.62
C ASN A 69 -3.20 -35.59 -2.09
N SER A 70 -3.53 -35.65 -3.37
CA SER A 70 -4.28 -36.76 -3.99
C SER A 70 -3.58 -38.12 -3.91
N LYS A 71 -2.28 -38.14 -3.55
CA LYS A 71 -1.47 -39.35 -3.31
C LYS A 71 -1.39 -39.73 -1.83
N GLY A 72 -2.09 -39.01 -0.95
CA GLY A 72 -2.15 -39.29 0.49
C GLY A 72 -0.95 -38.80 1.30
N GLN A 73 -0.02 -38.06 0.69
CA GLN A 73 1.14 -37.44 1.35
C GLN A 73 0.78 -36.04 1.85
N PHE A 74 1.53 -35.51 2.82
CA PHE A 74 1.35 -34.13 3.29
C PHE A 74 2.33 -33.19 2.58
N ASP A 75 1.77 -32.19 1.92
CA ASP A 75 2.51 -31.05 1.39
C ASP A 75 2.48 -29.93 2.43
N PHE A 76 3.65 -29.36 2.73
CA PHE A 76 3.78 -28.21 3.59
C PHE A 76 4.01 -26.94 2.76
N TYR A 77 3.15 -25.94 2.96
CA TYR A 77 3.24 -24.63 2.32
C TYR A 77 3.51 -23.53 3.35
N ASN A 78 4.25 -22.50 2.94
CA ASN A 78 4.37 -21.28 3.74
C ASN A 78 3.01 -20.56 3.79
N PRO A 79 2.56 -20.06 4.96
CA PRO A 79 1.30 -19.32 5.06
C PRO A 79 1.27 -18.10 4.14
N GLU A 80 0.07 -17.68 3.77
CA GLU A 80 -0.18 -16.52 2.92
C GLU A 80 0.36 -15.24 3.58
N LEU A 81 1.33 -14.57 2.93
CA LEU A 81 1.86 -13.29 3.43
C LEU A 81 0.94 -12.15 3.01
N LYS A 82 0.31 -11.51 4.00
CA LYS A 82 -0.51 -10.31 3.83
C LYS A 82 0.24 -9.10 4.35
N PHE A 83 0.22 -8.02 3.59
CA PHE A 83 0.92 -6.78 3.96
C PHE A 83 -0.05 -5.61 3.99
N ASN A 84 0.14 -4.73 4.97
CA ASN A 84 -0.43 -3.40 5.02
C ASN A 84 0.66 -2.40 4.63
N LEU A 85 0.44 -1.69 3.53
CA LEU A 85 1.30 -0.60 3.08
C LEU A 85 0.68 0.72 3.51
N TYR A 86 1.44 1.56 4.19
CA TYR A 86 1.02 2.89 4.58
C TYR A 86 1.53 3.87 3.53
N VAL A 87 0.60 4.40 2.74
CA VAL A 87 0.89 5.24 1.58
C VAL A 87 0.43 6.67 1.88
N LEU A 88 1.39 7.58 1.97
CA LEU A 88 1.17 9.01 2.18
C LEU A 88 1.01 9.70 0.82
N VAL A 89 -0.10 10.41 0.63
CA VAL A 89 -0.30 11.30 -0.52
C VAL A 89 -0.15 12.74 -0.03
N THR A 90 0.87 13.42 -0.53
CA THR A 90 1.31 14.75 -0.07
C THR A 90 1.19 15.77 -1.20
N ALA A 91 0.65 16.95 -0.91
CA ALA A 91 0.52 18.03 -1.88
C ALA A 91 1.66 19.05 -1.76
N ASN A 92 2.56 19.07 -2.76
CA ASN A 92 3.61 20.08 -2.84
C ASN A 92 3.17 21.24 -3.74
N PHE A 93 2.41 22.16 -3.16
CA PHE A 93 1.90 23.36 -3.83
C PHE A 93 2.30 24.59 -3.01
N PRO A 94 3.57 25.05 -3.12
CA PRO A 94 4.07 26.14 -2.33
C PRO A 94 3.33 27.45 -2.64
N ASN A 95 3.11 28.27 -1.60
CA ASN A 95 2.48 29.58 -1.74
C ASN A 95 3.36 30.50 -2.59
N GLY A 96 2.85 30.92 -3.75
CA GLY A 96 3.49 31.94 -4.60
C GLY A 96 2.80 33.31 -4.51
N ASP A 97 1.49 33.35 -4.28
CA ASP A 97 0.68 34.58 -4.30
C ASP A 97 -0.11 34.79 -3.00
N THR A 98 -0.25 36.06 -2.61
CA THR A 98 -0.92 36.53 -1.37
C THR A 98 -2.45 36.47 -1.41
N ASP A 99 -3.06 36.02 -2.52
CA ASP A 99 -4.52 35.88 -2.62
C ASP A 99 -4.97 34.48 -2.19
N ALA A 100 -5.66 34.40 -1.06
CA ALA A 100 -6.12 33.15 -0.43
C ALA A 100 -7.11 32.36 -1.30
N THR A 101 -7.80 33.00 -2.25
CA THR A 101 -8.91 32.41 -3.02
C THR A 101 -8.47 31.73 -4.32
N SER A 102 -7.28 32.01 -4.82
CA SER A 102 -6.74 31.43 -6.06
C SER A 102 -5.25 31.09 -5.95
N SER A 103 -4.81 30.71 -4.74
CA SER A 103 -3.44 30.29 -4.49
C SER A 103 -3.18 28.85 -4.98
N LYS A 104 -1.91 28.57 -5.29
CA LYS A 104 -1.42 27.19 -5.52
C LYS A 104 -1.80 26.26 -4.37
N TYR A 105 -1.77 26.75 -3.13
CA TYR A 105 -2.15 25.96 -1.97
C TYR A 105 -3.61 25.50 -2.02
N THR A 106 -4.55 26.38 -2.37
CA THR A 106 -5.96 26.01 -2.56
C THR A 106 -6.12 24.98 -3.68
N GLU A 107 -5.34 25.08 -4.76
CA GLU A 107 -5.30 24.06 -5.81
C GLU A 107 -4.76 22.72 -5.27
N GLY A 108 -3.71 22.73 -4.45
CA GLY A 108 -3.19 21.53 -3.77
C GLY A 108 -4.24 20.85 -2.89
N LEU A 109 -5.02 21.62 -2.12
CA LEU A 109 -6.12 21.09 -1.31
C LEU A 109 -7.25 20.49 -2.15
N LYS A 110 -7.57 21.12 -3.29
CA LYS A 110 -8.54 20.58 -4.26
C LYS A 110 -8.05 19.26 -4.84
N GLN A 111 -6.77 19.15 -5.19
CA GLN A 111 -6.18 17.89 -5.67
C GLN A 111 -6.22 16.79 -4.59
N LEU A 112 -5.94 17.10 -3.32
CA LEU A 112 -6.13 16.14 -2.22
C LEU A 112 -7.59 15.71 -2.07
N SER A 113 -8.54 16.64 -2.20
CA SER A 113 -9.97 16.34 -2.15
C SER A 113 -10.39 15.39 -3.28
N HIS A 114 -9.84 15.57 -4.48
CA HIS A 114 -10.06 14.66 -5.60
C HIS A 114 -9.50 13.25 -5.32
N ILE A 115 -8.33 13.12 -4.68
CA ILE A 115 -7.77 11.82 -4.28
C ILE A 115 -8.68 11.12 -3.26
N ILE A 116 -9.15 11.86 -2.25
CA ILE A 116 -10.08 11.33 -1.25
C ILE A 116 -11.35 10.83 -1.95
N THR A 117 -11.92 11.63 -2.84
CA THR A 117 -13.13 11.27 -3.61
C THR A 117 -12.89 10.03 -4.47
N PHE A 118 -11.75 9.95 -5.15
CA PHE A 118 -11.38 8.81 -5.97
C PHE A 118 -11.34 7.51 -5.15
N PHE A 119 -10.62 7.49 -4.04
CA PHE A 119 -10.52 6.28 -3.22
C PHE A 119 -11.84 5.96 -2.49
N GLN A 120 -12.67 6.95 -2.19
CA GLN A 120 -14.04 6.69 -1.71
C GLN A 120 -14.90 5.98 -2.77
N GLN A 121 -14.78 6.39 -4.03
CA GLN A 121 -15.52 5.78 -5.15
C GLN A 121 -14.98 4.39 -5.52
N LYS A 122 -13.67 4.19 -5.47
CA LYS A 122 -12.99 2.93 -5.80
C LYS A 122 -11.90 2.62 -4.76
N HIS A 123 -12.28 1.85 -3.74
CA HIS A 123 -11.36 1.40 -2.69
C HIS A 123 -10.88 -0.04 -2.86
N VAL A 124 -11.50 -0.84 -3.75
CA VAL A 124 -11.10 -2.23 -4.03
C VAL A 124 -10.65 -2.37 -5.46
N PHE A 125 -9.41 -2.82 -5.64
CA PHE A 125 -8.79 -3.08 -6.94
C PHE A 125 -8.56 -4.57 -7.10
N THR A 126 -9.04 -5.14 -8.21
CA THR A 126 -8.89 -6.54 -8.61
C THR A 126 -8.49 -6.58 -10.09
N PRO A 127 -7.88 -7.67 -10.59
CA PRO A 127 -7.54 -7.79 -12.01
C PRO A 127 -8.77 -7.61 -12.92
N ALA A 128 -9.96 -7.97 -12.43
CA ALA A 128 -11.22 -7.84 -13.15
C ALA A 128 -11.68 -6.38 -13.33
N ASN A 129 -11.39 -5.48 -12.39
CA ASN A 129 -11.83 -4.08 -12.44
C ASN A 129 -10.69 -3.08 -12.68
N THR A 130 -9.46 -3.57 -12.77
CA THR A 130 -8.24 -2.79 -12.89
C THR A 130 -7.28 -3.53 -13.82
N PRO A 131 -7.41 -3.35 -15.14
CA PRO A 131 -6.61 -4.09 -16.13
C PRO A 131 -5.10 -3.89 -15.97
N THR A 132 -4.67 -2.73 -15.48
CA THR A 132 -3.27 -2.41 -15.15
C THR A 132 -2.69 -3.36 -14.09
N MET A 133 -3.54 -4.00 -13.28
CA MET A 133 -3.15 -4.97 -12.26
C MET A 133 -3.07 -6.41 -12.80
N ALA A 134 -3.71 -6.72 -13.93
CA ALA A 134 -3.81 -8.09 -14.45
C ALA A 134 -2.46 -8.68 -14.88
N ALA A 135 -1.47 -7.85 -15.17
CA ALA A 135 -0.11 -8.27 -15.51
C ALA A 135 0.81 -8.47 -14.28
N SER A 136 0.25 -8.53 -13.05
CA SER A 136 1.02 -8.64 -11.81
C SER A 136 0.59 -9.83 -10.96
N GLU A 137 1.43 -10.24 -9.99
CA GLU A 137 1.08 -11.26 -8.99
C GLU A 137 0.05 -10.78 -7.92
N LEU A 138 -0.55 -9.59 -8.10
CA LEU A 138 -1.51 -9.00 -7.17
C LEU A 138 -2.92 -9.54 -7.43
N GLU A 139 -3.55 -10.07 -6.39
CA GLU A 139 -4.94 -10.54 -6.44
C GLU A 139 -5.92 -9.42 -6.08
N LYS A 140 -5.57 -8.63 -5.06
CA LYS A 140 -6.45 -7.60 -4.52
C LYS A 140 -5.69 -6.52 -3.78
N LEU A 141 -6.07 -5.27 -4.01
CA LEU A 141 -5.69 -4.14 -3.18
C LEU A 141 -6.94 -3.56 -2.53
N ILE A 142 -6.90 -3.32 -1.23
CA ILE A 142 -7.97 -2.64 -0.49
C ILE A 142 -7.38 -1.38 0.13
N VAL A 143 -7.89 -0.22 -0.25
CA VAL A 143 -7.40 1.09 0.16
C VAL A 143 -8.35 1.70 1.18
N GLU A 144 -7.83 2.07 2.35
CA GLU A 144 -8.61 2.64 3.44
C GLU A 144 -7.93 3.91 3.94
N LEU A 145 -8.70 4.98 4.17
CA LEU A 145 -8.15 6.18 4.79
C LEU A 145 -7.69 5.84 6.21
N TYR A 146 -6.43 6.11 6.51
CA TYR A 146 -5.84 5.84 7.80
C TYR A 146 -5.75 7.12 8.62
N TYR A 147 -6.46 7.15 9.73
CA TYR A 147 -6.37 8.22 10.71
C TYR A 147 -5.17 8.01 11.62
N TYR A 148 -4.43 9.09 11.86
CA TYR A 148 -3.34 9.15 12.83
C TYR A 148 -3.44 10.47 13.61
N GLY A 149 -3.11 10.42 14.91
CA GLY A 149 -3.16 11.61 15.77
C GLY A 149 -2.03 12.59 15.46
N PHE A 150 -2.15 13.84 15.94
CA PHE A 150 -1.14 14.88 15.73
C PHE A 150 0.27 14.49 16.21
N GLU A 151 0.40 13.72 17.28
CA GLU A 151 1.71 13.23 17.75
C GLU A 151 2.33 12.23 16.76
N GLN A 152 1.54 11.29 16.24
CA GLN A 152 2.01 10.35 15.22
C GLN A 152 2.35 11.07 13.92
N GLN A 153 1.60 12.14 13.60
CA GLN A 153 1.87 13.01 12.46
C GLN A 153 3.22 13.70 12.60
N ASP A 154 3.44 14.33 13.75
CA ASP A 154 4.66 15.06 14.04
C ASP A 154 5.88 14.11 14.02
N ASN A 155 5.75 12.94 14.64
CA ASN A 155 6.77 11.90 14.60
C ASN A 155 7.06 11.44 13.15
N LEU A 156 6.03 11.19 12.33
CA LEU A 156 6.21 10.81 10.93
C LEU A 156 6.98 11.87 10.15
N TRP A 157 6.58 13.13 10.24
CA TRP A 157 7.22 14.23 9.52
C TRP A 157 8.62 14.55 10.04
N THR A 158 8.86 14.38 11.34
CA THR A 158 10.19 14.46 11.95
C THR A 158 11.12 13.39 11.39
N VAL A 159 10.67 12.13 11.30
CA VAL A 159 11.44 11.02 10.72
C VAL A 159 11.70 11.24 9.23
N ILE A 160 10.74 11.79 8.49
CA ILE A 160 10.92 12.15 7.08
C ILE A 160 11.99 13.23 6.91
N GLY A 161 12.13 14.16 7.87
CA GLY A 161 13.16 15.20 7.84
C GLY A 161 12.88 16.36 6.90
N ALA A 162 11.65 16.52 6.42
CA ALA A 162 11.21 17.65 5.61
C ALA A 162 10.16 18.50 6.33
N LYS A 163 10.02 19.76 5.89
CA LYS A 163 8.94 20.63 6.35
C LYS A 163 7.59 20.01 5.99
N TYR A 164 6.65 20.09 6.93
CA TYR A 164 5.29 19.59 6.76
C TYR A 164 4.62 20.17 5.51
N LEU A 165 3.91 19.31 4.78
CA LEU A 165 2.99 19.66 3.70
C LEU A 165 1.63 19.02 3.96
N PRO A 166 0.52 19.60 3.44
CA PRO A 166 -0.79 18.95 3.49
C PRO A 166 -0.74 17.54 2.90
N SER A 167 -1.23 16.56 3.66
CA SER A 167 -1.17 15.15 3.27
C SER A 167 -2.33 14.33 3.82
N VAL A 168 -2.61 13.21 3.15
CA VAL A 168 -3.52 12.16 3.63
C VAL A 168 -2.79 10.82 3.65
N LEU A 169 -3.05 9.98 4.65
CA LEU A 169 -2.43 8.67 4.78
C LEU A 169 -3.46 7.58 4.50
N TYR A 170 -3.08 6.62 3.67
CA TYR A 170 -3.90 5.45 3.37
C TYR A 170 -3.22 4.19 3.86
N ARG A 171 -4.01 3.25 4.38
CA ARG A 171 -3.61 1.86 4.54
C ARG A 171 -4.05 1.09 3.29
N VAL A 172 -3.10 0.44 2.63
CA VAL A 172 -3.34 -0.42 1.47
C VAL A 172 -3.05 -1.85 1.87
N ARG A 173 -4.10 -2.65 2.02
CA ARG A 173 -3.98 -4.09 2.24
C ARG A 173 -3.70 -4.77 0.91
N VAL A 174 -2.61 -5.52 0.84
CA VAL A 174 -2.16 -6.24 -0.35
C VAL A 174 -2.40 -7.74 -0.19
N VAL A 175 -3.13 -8.31 -1.15
CA VAL A 175 -3.35 -9.75 -1.29
C VAL A 175 -2.67 -10.23 -2.58
N ARG A 176 -1.91 -11.31 -2.49
CA ARG A 176 -1.07 -11.84 -3.58
C ARG A 176 -1.46 -13.25 -3.94
N VAL A 177 -1.25 -13.60 -5.21
CA VAL A 177 -1.29 -14.99 -5.65
C VAL A 177 -0.05 -15.70 -5.10
N GLN A 178 -0.26 -16.82 -4.42
CA GLN A 178 0.83 -17.66 -3.92
C GLN A 178 1.03 -18.80 -4.91
N GLU A 179 2.15 -18.79 -5.65
CA GLU A 179 2.60 -20.01 -6.30
C GLU A 179 3.04 -20.99 -5.21
N ALA A 180 2.29 -22.09 -5.10
CA ALA A 180 2.51 -23.12 -4.11
C ALA A 180 3.83 -23.86 -4.37
N ALA A 181 4.95 -23.31 -3.90
CA ALA A 181 6.22 -24.00 -3.89
C ALA A 181 6.18 -25.07 -2.80
N VAL A 182 5.94 -26.33 -3.18
CA VAL A 182 6.02 -27.50 -2.29
C VAL A 182 7.45 -27.55 -1.72
N LYS A 183 7.60 -27.27 -0.42
CA LYS A 183 8.92 -27.29 0.25
C LYS A 183 9.29 -28.68 0.75
N GLU A 184 8.31 -29.49 1.13
CA GLU A 184 8.54 -30.77 1.79
C GLU A 184 7.39 -31.73 1.49
N GLN A 185 7.71 -32.92 0.95
CA GLN A 185 6.81 -34.06 0.87
C GLN A 185 7.23 -35.06 1.94
N GLY A 186 6.42 -35.22 2.98
CA GLY A 186 6.69 -36.15 4.09
C GLY A 186 5.66 -37.27 4.16
N PRO A 187 6.04 -38.50 4.53
CA PRO A 187 5.08 -39.53 4.90
C PRO A 187 4.26 -39.09 6.13
N PRO A 188 3.03 -39.60 6.31
CA PRO A 188 2.22 -39.34 7.51
C PRO A 188 3.00 -39.70 8.78
N ILE A 189 2.91 -38.88 9.83
CA ILE A 189 3.38 -39.27 11.16
C ILE A 189 2.45 -40.39 11.65
N SER A 190 2.96 -41.63 11.70
CA SER A 190 2.21 -42.82 12.11
C SER A 190 2.35 -43.15 13.59
N ASP A 191 3.36 -42.62 14.28
CA ASP A 191 3.75 -43.09 15.61
C ASP A 191 3.83 -41.96 16.64
N ILE A 192 3.04 -42.10 17.71
CA ILE A 192 3.16 -41.32 18.94
C ILE A 192 3.91 -42.22 19.94
N SER A 193 5.20 -41.98 20.13
CA SER A 193 5.98 -42.65 21.17
C SER A 193 5.76 -41.95 22.51
N LEU A 194 4.77 -42.40 23.28
CA LEU A 194 4.61 -42.00 24.68
C LEU A 194 5.56 -42.82 25.55
N ASN A 195 6.73 -42.28 25.86
CA ASN A 195 7.55 -42.80 26.96
C ASN A 195 6.90 -42.39 28.28
N LEU A 196 6.00 -43.24 28.78
CA LEU A 196 5.56 -43.20 30.17
C LEU A 196 6.72 -43.66 31.05
N LEU A 197 7.45 -42.72 31.64
CA LEU A 197 8.32 -43.00 32.78
C LEU A 197 7.44 -43.31 33.98
N GLY A 198 7.16 -44.59 34.20
CA GLY A 198 6.58 -45.10 35.43
C GLY A 198 7.68 -45.63 36.35
N SER A 199 7.79 -45.04 37.54
CA SER A 199 7.88 -45.71 38.85
C SER A 199 8.06 -44.67 39.95
#